data_AF-A0A5C7Q813-F1
#
_entry.id   AF-A0A5C7Q813-F1
#
_cell.length_a   1.000
_cell.length_b   1.000
_cell.length_c   1.000
_cell.angle_alpha   90.00
_cell.angle_beta   90.00
_cell.angle_gamma   90.00
#
_symmetry.space_group_name_H-M   'P 1'
#
loop_
_entity.id
_entity.type
_entity.pdbx_description
1 polymer ?
#
loop_
_entity_poly.entity_id
_entity_poly.type
_entity_poly.pdbx_seq_one_letter_code
_entity_poly.pdbx_strand_id
1 'polypeptide(L)'
;MPVPTTFEIGANLAGVVTLASIGVVDPETRFNDYPATVRRQDGLMLGLGNASATWRYGFLRKDQYDALRVYCATVGAAVCIATLNNDMEFARYNGFMEMPTEYVMRNTDGRQVYIDVEIRFNGLVAAE
;
A
#
# COMPACT_ATOMS: atom_id res chain seq x y z
N MET A 1 -18.96 8.47 -4.07
CA MET A 1 -18.30 8.64 -2.75
C MET A 1 -17.42 9.88 -2.79
N PRO A 2 -17.11 10.53 -1.66
CA PRO A 2 -16.14 11.64 -1.67
C PRO A 2 -14.78 11.14 -2.16
N VAL A 3 -14.09 11.98 -2.93
CA VAL A 3 -12.72 11.73 -3.39
C VAL A 3 -11.82 11.64 -2.15
N PRO A 4 -10.95 10.62 -2.03
CA PRO A 4 -10.02 10.54 -0.90
C PRO A 4 -9.07 11.73 -0.92
N THR A 5 -8.71 12.23 0.26
CA THR A 5 -7.71 13.31 0.43
C THR A 5 -6.51 12.88 1.27
N THR A 6 -6.46 11.59 1.64
CA THR A 6 -5.44 10.99 2.49
C THR A 6 -5.30 9.50 2.20
N PHE A 7 -4.35 8.85 2.85
CA PHE A 7 -4.20 7.41 2.81
C PHE A 7 -5.31 6.70 3.58
N GLU A 8 -5.90 5.70 2.95
CA GLU A 8 -7.00 4.94 3.50
C GLU A 8 -6.79 3.44 3.21
N ILE A 9 -7.31 2.58 4.07
CA ILE A 9 -7.30 1.12 3.91
C ILE A 9 -8.61 0.52 4.39
N GLY A 10 -9.08 -0.52 3.72
CA GLY A 10 -10.26 -1.28 4.10
C GLY A 10 -10.26 -2.66 3.46
N ALA A 11 -11.08 -3.57 4.00
CA ALA A 11 -11.31 -4.87 3.35
C ALA A 11 -12.10 -4.72 2.03
N ASN A 12 -12.86 -3.64 1.89
CA ASN A 12 -13.61 -3.26 0.70
C ASN A 12 -13.95 -1.76 0.78
N LEU A 13 -14.51 -1.21 -0.30
CA LEU A 13 -14.85 0.21 -0.41
C LEU A 13 -15.79 0.73 0.70
N ALA A 14 -16.72 -0.10 1.20
CA ALA A 14 -17.65 0.30 2.25
C ALA A 14 -17.01 0.34 3.65
N GLY A 15 -15.90 -0.38 3.84
CA GLY A 15 -15.16 -0.47 5.10
C GLY A 15 -13.82 0.26 5.09
N VAL A 16 -13.64 1.23 4.19
CA VAL A 16 -12.41 2.02 4.10
C VAL A 16 -12.32 2.99 5.28
N VAL A 17 -11.16 3.02 5.93
CA VAL A 17 -10.84 3.93 7.02
C VAL A 17 -9.51 4.64 6.75
N THR A 18 -9.35 5.85 7.27
CA THR A 18 -8.08 6.59 7.16
C THR A 18 -6.99 5.94 8.03
N LEU A 19 -5.72 6.00 7.60
CA LEU A 19 -4.62 5.48 8.40
C LEU A 19 -4.51 6.16 9.78
N ALA A 20 -4.74 7.48 9.83
CA ALA A 20 -4.78 8.24 11.06
C ALA A 20 -5.84 7.71 12.06
N SER A 21 -7.01 7.28 11.57
CA SER A 21 -8.08 6.76 12.45
C SER A 21 -7.75 5.43 13.12
N ILE A 22 -6.84 4.64 12.54
CA ILE A 22 -6.31 3.40 13.12
C ILE A 22 -4.96 3.62 13.83
N GLY A 23 -4.54 4.87 14.02
CA GLY A 23 -3.30 5.23 14.70
C GLY A 23 -2.03 4.95 13.89
N VAL A 24 -2.15 4.68 12.60
CA VAL A 24 -1.04 4.39 11.68
C VAL A 24 -0.61 5.70 11.01
N VAL A 25 0.70 5.93 10.95
CA VAL A 25 1.27 7.09 10.26
C VAL A 25 1.15 6.93 8.74
N ASP A 26 1.25 8.02 7.98
CA ASP A 26 1.25 7.92 6.53
C ASP A 26 2.56 7.27 6.02
N PRO A 27 2.50 6.39 5.00
CA PRO A 27 3.66 5.72 4.44
C PRO A 27 4.45 6.60 3.46
N GLU A 28 5.70 6.23 3.22
CA GLU A 28 6.35 6.56 1.95
C GLU A 28 5.72 5.71 0.86
N THR A 29 5.07 6.33 -0.13
CA THR A 29 4.38 5.62 -1.20
C THR A 29 5.14 5.64 -2.52
N ARG A 30 5.05 4.55 -3.27
CA ARG A 30 5.46 4.46 -4.67
C ARG A 30 4.33 3.85 -5.46
N PHE A 31 3.94 4.49 -6.56
CA PHE A 31 2.95 3.98 -7.48
C PHE A 31 3.61 3.55 -8.78
N ASN A 32 3.14 2.47 -9.37
CA ASN A 32 3.59 2.01 -10.67
C ASN A 32 2.38 1.66 -11.52
N ASP A 33 2.13 2.44 -12.58
CA ASP A 33 1.02 2.20 -13.50
C ASP A 33 1.15 0.85 -14.22
N TYR A 34 2.38 0.43 -14.51
CA TYR A 34 2.67 -0.76 -15.29
C TYR A 34 3.85 -1.55 -14.68
N PRO A 35 3.61 -2.71 -14.05
CA PRO A 35 4.66 -3.48 -13.39
C PRO A 35 5.70 -4.05 -14.37
N ALA A 36 5.35 -4.19 -15.64
CA ALA A 36 6.30 -4.54 -16.71
C ALA A 36 6.11 -3.64 -17.93
N THR A 37 7.18 -3.38 -18.67
CA THR A 37 7.12 -2.68 -19.96
C THR A 37 7.82 -3.51 -21.03
N VAL A 38 7.16 -3.69 -22.18
CA VAL A 38 7.75 -4.38 -23.34
C VAL A 38 7.92 -3.38 -24.48
N ARG A 39 9.12 -3.35 -25.05
CA ARG A 39 9.40 -2.55 -26.23
C ARG A 39 8.81 -3.25 -27.46
N ARG A 40 7.88 -2.57 -28.14
CA ARG A 40 7.27 -3.04 -29.37
C ARG A 40 8.20 -2.82 -30.56
N GLN A 41 7.91 -3.51 -31.66
CA GLN A 41 8.69 -3.44 -32.91
C GLN A 41 8.66 -2.03 -33.56
N ASP A 42 7.66 -1.22 -33.23
CA ASP A 42 7.52 0.19 -33.62
C ASP A 42 8.37 1.16 -32.76
N GLY A 43 9.08 0.64 -31.75
CA GLY A 43 9.90 1.42 -30.83
C GLY A 43 9.14 2.00 -29.63
N LEU A 44 7.82 1.86 -29.56
CA LEU A 44 7.00 2.31 -28.43
C LEU A 44 7.07 1.33 -27.25
N MET A 45 6.86 1.81 -26.03
CA MET A 45 6.77 0.97 -24.84
C MET A 45 5.31 0.63 -24.55
N LEU A 46 5.02 -0.66 -24.37
CA LEU A 46 3.73 -1.15 -23.90
C LEU A 46 3.83 -1.53 -22.43
N GLY A 47 3.00 -0.91 -21.58
CA GLY A 47 2.81 -1.33 -20.20
C GLY A 47 2.02 -2.64 -20.12
N LEU A 48 2.50 -3.58 -19.32
CA LEU A 48 1.89 -4.89 -19.07
C LEU A 48 1.60 -5.06 -17.59
N GLY A 49 0.42 -5.60 -17.29
CA GLY A 49 -0.08 -5.84 -15.94
C GLY A 49 -0.94 -4.69 -15.39
N ASN A 50 -1.61 -4.98 -14.28
CA ASN A 50 -2.36 -3.97 -13.53
C ASN A 50 -1.40 -3.13 -12.67
N ALA A 51 -1.81 -1.92 -12.33
CA ALA A 51 -1.02 -1.04 -11.49
C ALA A 51 -0.67 -1.70 -10.14
N SER A 52 0.41 -1.23 -9.53
CA SER A 52 0.82 -1.61 -8.19
C SER A 52 1.20 -0.40 -7.36
N ALA A 53 1.07 -0.53 -6.04
CA ALA A 53 1.53 0.48 -5.10
C ALA A 53 2.36 -0.19 -4.01
N THR A 54 3.31 0.55 -3.47
CA THR A 54 4.13 0.10 -2.36
C THR A 54 4.06 1.13 -1.25
N TRP A 55 3.74 0.69 -0.04
CA TRP A 55 3.80 1.50 1.17
C TRP A 55 4.98 1.06 2.00
N ARG A 56 5.94 1.96 2.18
CA ARG A 56 7.12 1.73 2.99
C ARG A 56 7.03 2.49 4.30
N TYR A 57 7.38 1.79 5.36
CA TYR A 57 7.46 2.32 6.70
C TYR A 57 8.83 2.04 7.29
N GLY A 58 9.56 3.07 7.72
CA GLY A 58 10.89 2.90 8.33
C GLY A 58 10.88 2.78 9.86
N PHE A 59 9.76 3.13 10.51
CA PHE A 59 9.70 3.31 11.96
C PHE A 59 8.30 3.03 12.55
N LEU A 60 7.60 1.99 12.09
CA LEU A 60 6.32 1.63 12.69
C LEU A 60 6.50 1.09 14.11
N ARG A 61 5.57 1.41 15.00
CA ARG A 61 5.45 0.72 16.29
C ARG A 61 4.69 -0.60 16.10
N LYS A 62 4.84 -1.51 17.08
CA LYS A 62 4.20 -2.84 17.03
C LYS A 62 2.68 -2.76 16.92
N ASP A 63 2.05 -1.91 17.72
CA ASP A 63 0.59 -1.66 17.68
C ASP A 63 0.12 -1.15 16.31
N GLN A 64 0.89 -0.26 15.67
CA GLN A 64 0.58 0.24 14.34
C GLN A 64 0.75 -0.83 13.26
N TYR A 65 1.79 -1.66 13.37
CA TYR A 65 1.99 -2.81 12.48
C TYR A 65 0.88 -3.84 12.64
N ASP A 66 0.49 -4.17 13.88
CA ASP A 66 -0.59 -5.11 14.18
C ASP A 66 -1.93 -4.58 13.64
N ALA A 67 -2.18 -3.26 13.71
CA ALA A 67 -3.37 -2.63 13.11
C ALA A 67 -3.42 -2.79 11.58
N LEU A 68 -2.29 -2.59 10.88
CA LEU A 68 -2.20 -2.85 9.44
C LEU A 68 -2.38 -4.33 9.10
N ARG A 69 -1.85 -5.22 9.94
CA ARG A 69 -1.90 -6.67 9.74
C ARG A 69 -3.32 -7.22 9.77
N VAL A 70 -4.26 -6.56 10.47
CA VAL A 70 -5.69 -6.95 10.47
C VAL A 70 -6.26 -6.99 9.04
N TYR A 71 -5.82 -6.09 8.16
CA TYR A 71 -6.27 -6.03 6.77
C TYR A 71 -5.58 -7.05 5.85
N CYS A 72 -4.49 -7.68 6.31
CA CYS A 72 -3.75 -8.73 5.61
C CYS A 72 -3.81 -10.05 6.38
N ALA A 73 -5.03 -10.53 6.70
CA ALA A 73 -5.23 -11.77 7.46
C ALA A 73 -4.61 -13.01 6.77
N THR A 74 -4.53 -12.98 5.44
CA THR A 74 -3.85 -14.00 4.61
C THR A 74 -2.88 -13.30 3.65
N VAL A 75 -1.86 -14.03 3.18
CA VAL A 75 -1.01 -13.54 2.09
C VAL A 75 -1.89 -13.29 0.87
N GLY A 76 -1.87 -12.08 0.31
CA GLY A 76 -2.71 -11.69 -0.82
C GLY A 76 -4.17 -11.42 -0.45
N ALA A 77 -4.43 -10.84 0.73
CA ALA A 77 -5.79 -10.47 1.12
C ALA A 77 -6.34 -9.37 0.20
N ALA A 78 -7.61 -9.49 -0.19
CA ALA A 78 -8.27 -8.44 -0.96
C ALA A 78 -8.49 -7.21 -0.08
N VAL A 79 -8.08 -6.04 -0.58
CA VAL A 79 -8.20 -4.76 0.11
C VAL A 79 -8.65 -3.66 -0.86
N CYS A 80 -9.19 -2.60 -0.28
CA CYS A 80 -9.36 -1.32 -0.93
C CYS A 80 -8.42 -0.32 -0.25
N ILE A 81 -7.61 0.39 -1.04
CA ILE A 81 -6.68 1.41 -0.54
C ILE A 81 -6.91 2.74 -1.23
N ALA A 82 -6.67 3.84 -0.52
CA ALA A 82 -6.42 5.15 -1.13
C ALA A 82 -4.92 5.45 -1.08
N THR A 83 -4.32 5.76 -2.22
CA THR A 83 -2.89 6.10 -2.33
C THR A 83 -2.70 7.21 -3.37
N LEU A 84 -1.56 7.90 -3.29
CA LEU A 84 -1.13 8.80 -4.36
C LEU A 84 -0.76 8.00 -5.60
N ASN A 85 -1.27 8.43 -6.75
CA ASN A 85 -0.88 7.96 -8.06
C ASN A 85 0.33 8.76 -8.61
N ASN A 86 0.74 8.49 -9.85
CA ASN A 86 1.86 9.19 -10.49
C ASN A 86 1.57 10.67 -10.84
N ASP A 87 0.29 11.07 -10.84
CA ASP A 87 -0.14 12.47 -11.02
C ASP A 87 -0.18 13.24 -9.69
N MET A 88 0.26 12.63 -8.58
CA MET A 88 0.20 13.18 -7.22
C MET A 88 -1.24 13.42 -6.72
N GLU A 89 -2.19 12.67 -7.24
CA GLU A 89 -3.60 12.69 -6.81
C GLU A 89 -3.94 11.45 -5.99
N PHE A 90 -4.76 11.62 -4.96
CA PHE A 90 -5.28 10.50 -4.20
C PHE A 90 -6.40 9.82 -4.98
N ALA A 91 -6.24 8.51 -5.22
CA ALA A 91 -7.24 7.68 -5.86
C ALA A 91 -7.44 6.37 -5.08
N ARG A 92 -8.66 5.82 -5.15
CA ARG A 92 -8.98 4.53 -4.54
C ARG A 92 -8.77 3.40 -5.52
N TYR A 93 -8.17 2.33 -5.04
CA TYR A 93 -7.93 1.11 -5.79
C TYR A 93 -8.33 -0.11 -4.98
N ASN A 94 -8.99 -1.05 -5.64
CA ASN A 94 -9.15 -2.42 -5.15
C ASN A 94 -7.96 -3.25 -5.63
N GLY A 95 -7.44 -4.13 -4.78
CA GLY A 95 -6.36 -5.03 -5.16
C GLY A 95 -6.03 -6.02 -4.06
N PHE A 96 -4.83 -6.58 -4.11
CA PHE A 96 -4.36 -7.57 -3.16
C PHE A 96 -3.18 -7.02 -2.36
N MET A 97 -3.31 -7.05 -1.03
CA MET A 97 -2.26 -6.68 -0.10
C MET A 97 -1.33 -7.86 0.14
N GLU A 98 -0.04 -7.63 -0.05
CA GLU A 98 1.04 -8.52 0.30
C GLU A 98 1.86 -7.88 1.42
N MET A 99 1.69 -8.42 2.63
CA MET A 99 2.51 -8.06 3.77
C MET A 99 3.71 -9.00 3.84
N PRO A 100 4.94 -8.49 4.03
CA PRO A 100 6.13 -9.33 4.10
C PRO A 100 6.11 -10.17 5.38
N THR A 101 6.56 -11.41 5.26
CA THR A 101 6.66 -12.36 6.39
C THR A 101 7.81 -12.03 7.33
N GLU A 102 8.84 -11.37 6.83
CA GLU A 102 10.01 -10.92 7.58
C GLU A 102 10.02 -9.40 7.67
N TYR A 103 10.30 -8.86 8.85
CA TYR A 103 10.42 -7.43 9.08
C TYR A 103 11.64 -7.15 9.96
N VAL A 104 12.27 -5.99 9.75
CA VAL A 104 13.47 -5.64 10.51
C VAL A 104 13.03 -4.90 11.77
N MET A 105 13.30 -5.53 12.92
CA MET A 105 13.24 -4.85 14.21
C MET A 105 14.48 -3.98 14.39
N ARG A 106 14.33 -2.66 14.29
CA ARG A 106 15.39 -1.72 14.60
C ARG A 106 15.29 -1.33 16.07
N ASN A 107 16.30 -1.67 16.86
CA ASN A 107 16.41 -1.21 18.22
C ASN A 107 17.26 0.07 18.23
N THR A 108 16.63 1.21 18.49
CA THR A 108 17.36 2.45 18.69
C THR A 108 17.54 2.62 20.21
N ASP A 109 18.80 2.52 20.66
CA ASP A 109 19.20 2.81 22.05
C ASP A 109 18.62 1.89 23.15
N GLY A 110 18.19 0.67 22.81
CA GLY A 110 17.74 -0.32 23.81
C GLY A 110 16.35 -0.05 24.42
N ARG A 111 15.66 1.01 23.98
CA ARG A 111 14.37 1.44 24.55
C ARG A 111 13.19 1.36 23.58
N GLN A 112 13.42 1.49 22.28
CA GLN A 112 12.34 1.51 21.29
C GLN A 112 12.66 0.59 20.12
N VAL A 113 11.81 -0.42 19.96
CA VAL A 113 11.86 -1.36 18.84
C VAL A 113 10.89 -0.85 17.78
N TYR A 114 11.43 -0.47 16.63
CA TYR A 114 10.68 -0.05 15.46
C TYR A 114 10.68 -1.14 14.40
N ILE A 115 9.60 -1.21 13.63
CA ILE A 115 9.40 -2.16 12.54
C ILE A 115 9.61 -1.39 11.23
N ASP A 116 10.62 -1.81 10.47
CA ASP A 116 10.82 -1.41 9.08
C ASP A 116 10.19 -2.47 8.17
N VAL A 117 9.21 -2.04 7.36
CA VAL A 117 8.39 -2.92 6.53
C VAL A 117 8.01 -2.24 5.23
N GLU A 118 8.04 -3.02 4.15
CA GLU A 118 7.54 -2.65 2.83
C GLU A 118 6.31 -3.51 2.52
N ILE A 119 5.14 -2.88 2.39
CA ILE A 119 3.87 -3.53 2.04
C ILE A 119 3.61 -3.29 0.56
N ARG A 120 3.27 -4.35 -0.17
CA ARG A 120 2.97 -4.26 -1.60
C ARG A 120 1.49 -4.45 -1.85
N PHE A 121 0.98 -3.71 -2.81
CA PHE A 121 -0.39 -3.83 -3.30
C PHE A 121 -0.32 -4.11 -4.79
N ASN A 122 -0.79 -5.29 -5.18
CA ASN A 122 -0.74 -5.74 -6.57
C ASN A 122 -2.15 -5.85 -7.15
N GLY A 123 -2.23 -5.82 -8.47
CA GLY A 123 -3.51 -6.01 -9.15
C GLY A 123 -4.46 -4.83 -8.95
N LEU A 124 -3.93 -3.61 -8.80
CA LEU A 124 -4.74 -2.44 -8.49
C LEU A 124 -5.67 -2.11 -9.66
N VAL A 125 -6.96 -1.99 -9.35
CA VAL A 125 -8.02 -1.55 -10.26
C VAL A 125 -8.76 -0.41 -9.57
N ALA A 126 -9.13 0.64 -10.31
CA ALA A 126 -9.89 1.75 -9.75
C ALA A 126 -11.14 1.25 -9.01
N ALA A 127 -11.34 1.73 -7.78
CA ALA A 127 -12.51 1.38 -6.99
C ALA A 127 -13.68 2.31 -7.38
N GLU A 128 -14.76 1.74 -7.90
CA GLU A 128 -16.01 2.43 -8.24
C GLU A 128 -17.04 2.38 -7.11
#